data_AF-A0A7C5YHZ7-F1
#
_entry.id   AF-A0A7C5YHZ7-F1
#
_cell.length_a   1.000
_cell.length_b   1.000
_cell.length_c   1.000
_cell.angle_alpha   90.00
_cell.angle_beta   90.00
_cell.angle_gamma   90.00
#
_symmetry.space_group_name_H-M   'P 1'
#
loop_
_entity.id
_entity.type
_entity.pdbx_description
1 polymer ?
#
loop_
_entity_poly.entity_id
_entity_poly.type
_entity_poly.pdbx_seq_one_letter_code
_entity_poly.pdbx_strand_id
1 'polypeptide(L)'
;MLPDLPPCYRLQLRPTPQPDGAWLIIIPHAPMVRYKCSALSHLQGKGKGVAVLVVDARGNPLAEAFTQTAQQLGLTTVSITTAEADLYDPAQVCRLQQAYASNGFTDVLIYGNPSVAVLEAAIESLAPNGALSFTCHHWLDLVAVNVGRLCQDRLLVMGTTSWDITDAYRHTRATTIQAGDRLLILGAGTALGQALLRHALTAPELPAQVVAVDADATALEGLQAWATPLAQTAGVELHLYCSAGAGSEAQQAHLRSISPYGFDQVVLLFASAEMVAFGYELLTDGGVLNIAAGFPRGTKVPLDLTLFASRHMRIIGSCGVSAAD
;
A
#
# COMPACT_ATOMS: atom_id res chain seq x y z
N MET A 1 7.17 15.21 -16.91
CA MET A 1 5.93 14.43 -16.67
C MET A 1 5.59 13.73 -17.98
N LEU A 2 5.61 12.40 -18.03
CA LEU A 2 5.16 11.64 -19.19
C LEU A 2 3.62 11.70 -19.23
N PRO A 3 3.00 12.36 -20.24
CA PRO A 3 1.57 12.66 -20.22
C PRO A 3 0.65 11.43 -20.38
N ASP A 4 1.19 10.27 -20.80
CA ASP A 4 0.38 9.10 -21.19
C ASP A 4 0.38 7.94 -20.19
N LEU A 5 0.94 8.11 -18.99
CA LEU A 5 0.97 7.04 -17.99
C LEU A 5 -0.46 6.77 -17.47
N PRO A 6 -0.96 5.52 -17.43
CA PRO A 6 -2.23 5.19 -16.80
C PRO A 6 -2.35 5.77 -15.38
N PRO A 7 -3.53 6.22 -14.93
CA PRO A 7 -3.71 6.79 -13.58
C PRO A 7 -3.18 5.89 -12.47
N CYS A 8 -3.23 4.56 -12.68
CA CYS A 8 -2.75 3.58 -11.73
C CYS A 8 -1.24 3.63 -11.45
N TYR A 9 -0.46 4.27 -12.31
CA TYR A 9 0.98 4.41 -12.19
C TYR A 9 1.44 5.83 -11.83
N ARG A 10 0.51 6.76 -11.56
CA ARG A 10 0.84 8.16 -11.21
C ARG A 10 1.09 8.38 -9.71
N LEU A 11 1.15 7.32 -8.92
CA LEU A 11 1.40 7.41 -7.48
C LEU A 11 2.87 7.77 -7.23
N GLN A 12 3.09 8.89 -6.52
CA GLN A 12 4.41 9.28 -6.05
C GLN A 12 4.65 8.71 -4.66
N LEU A 13 5.32 7.56 -4.60
CA LEU A 13 5.75 6.98 -3.35
C LEU A 13 6.89 7.81 -2.76
N ARG A 14 6.81 8.10 -1.46
CA ARG A 14 7.86 8.84 -0.74
C ARG A 14 8.82 7.85 -0.10
N PRO A 15 10.14 8.09 -0.12
CA PRO A 15 11.12 7.22 0.53
C PRO A 15 11.24 7.48 2.04
N THR A 16 10.57 8.50 2.55
CA THR A 16 10.65 8.96 3.94
C THR A 16 9.31 9.52 4.42
N PRO A 17 9.14 9.72 5.75
CA PRO A 17 8.10 10.58 6.28
C PRO A 17 8.15 11.98 5.67
N GLN A 18 6.99 12.64 5.57
CA GLN A 18 6.88 13.97 4.97
C GLN A 18 7.50 15.05 5.87
N PRO A 19 8.58 15.76 5.47
CA PRO A 19 9.29 16.70 6.34
C PRO A 19 8.44 17.85 6.92
N ASP A 20 7.39 18.27 6.21
CA ASP A 20 6.48 19.35 6.59
C ASP A 20 5.08 18.87 7.02
N GLY A 21 4.93 17.55 7.23
CA GLY A 21 3.66 16.88 7.46
C GLY A 21 3.19 16.82 8.92
N ALA A 22 2.10 16.09 9.12
CA ALA A 22 1.56 15.76 10.43
C ALA A 22 1.90 14.31 10.76
N TRP A 23 2.70 14.08 11.78
CA TRP A 23 3.18 12.76 12.17
C TRP A 23 2.50 12.29 13.45
N LEU A 24 2.10 11.02 13.47
CA LEU A 24 1.82 10.28 14.70
C LEU A 24 2.89 9.19 14.86
N ILE A 25 3.60 9.19 15.98
CA ILE A 25 4.65 8.23 16.28
C ILE A 25 4.32 7.50 17.58
N ILE A 26 4.18 6.18 17.54
CA ILE A 26 3.91 5.34 18.72
C ILE A 26 5.15 4.51 19.02
N ILE A 27 5.76 4.73 20.20
CA ILE A 27 7.07 4.18 20.57
C ILE A 27 6.98 3.38 21.88
N PRO A 28 7.22 2.05 21.85
CA PRO A 28 7.23 1.23 23.05
C PRO A 28 8.54 1.37 23.82
N HIS A 29 8.51 0.98 25.09
CA HIS A 29 9.73 0.70 25.82
C HIS A 29 10.30 -0.64 25.37
N ALA A 30 11.52 -0.64 24.82
CA ALA A 30 12.18 -1.85 24.37
C ALA A 30 13.70 -1.73 24.56
N PRO A 31 14.22 -1.89 25.79
CA PRO A 31 15.63 -1.60 26.10
C PRO A 31 16.60 -2.56 25.38
N MET A 32 16.13 -3.74 24.98
CA MET A 32 16.89 -4.75 24.25
C MET A 32 16.80 -4.61 22.73
N VAL A 33 15.94 -3.71 22.24
CA VAL A 33 15.70 -3.50 20.80
C VAL A 33 16.11 -2.09 20.42
N ARG A 34 16.95 -1.98 19.40
CA ARG A 34 17.35 -0.67 18.89
C ARG A 34 16.49 -0.27 17.70
N TYR A 35 15.29 0.23 17.98
CA TYR A 35 14.45 0.84 16.95
C TYR A 35 15.14 2.07 16.34
N LYS A 36 14.96 2.23 15.03
CA LYS A 36 15.53 3.32 14.24
C LYS A 36 14.51 3.86 13.25
N CYS A 37 14.76 5.11 12.86
CA CYS A 37 14.24 5.72 11.66
C CYS A 37 15.41 6.44 10.98
N SER A 38 16.17 5.72 10.15
CA SER A 38 17.32 6.32 9.44
C SER A 38 16.93 7.46 8.50
N ALA A 39 15.67 7.55 8.07
CA ALA A 39 15.19 8.70 7.32
C ALA A 39 15.43 10.04 8.05
N LEU A 40 15.34 10.06 9.40
CA LEU A 40 15.44 11.28 10.19
C LEU A 40 16.74 12.06 9.95
N SER A 41 17.86 11.39 9.67
CA SER A 41 19.15 12.07 9.41
C SER A 41 19.21 12.78 8.06
N HIS A 42 18.25 12.53 7.17
CA HIS A 42 18.22 13.08 5.82
C HIS A 42 17.01 13.97 5.55
N LEU A 43 16.07 14.07 6.50
CA LEU A 43 14.92 14.97 6.37
C LEU A 43 15.40 16.41 6.36
N GLN A 44 14.97 17.14 5.33
CA GLN A 44 15.22 18.57 5.18
C GLN A 44 13.90 19.29 4.94
N GLY A 45 13.75 20.47 5.54
CA GLY A 45 12.56 21.28 5.40
C GLY A 45 12.46 22.33 6.48
N LYS A 46 11.54 23.28 6.27
CA LYS A 46 11.05 24.21 7.29
C LYS A 46 9.53 24.20 7.20
N GLY A 47 8.93 23.19 7.82
CA GLY A 47 7.49 22.97 7.84
C GLY A 47 6.83 23.68 9.01
N LYS A 48 5.49 23.76 8.97
CA LYS A 48 4.64 24.16 10.10
C LYS A 48 3.72 23.02 10.57
N GLY A 49 4.12 21.79 10.28
CA GLY A 49 3.38 20.60 10.65
C GLY A 49 3.45 20.29 12.15
N VAL A 50 3.09 19.06 12.50
CA VAL A 50 3.04 18.60 13.90
C VAL A 50 3.66 17.22 14.01
N ALA A 51 4.40 16.97 15.08
CA ALA A 51 4.86 15.64 15.47
C ALA A 51 4.22 15.28 16.81
N VAL A 52 3.30 14.32 16.80
CA VAL A 52 2.64 13.78 17.99
C VAL A 52 3.31 12.46 18.34
N LEU A 53 3.98 12.41 19.48
CA LEU A 53 4.67 11.22 19.98
C LEU A 53 3.87 10.63 21.13
N VAL A 54 3.49 9.36 21.01
CA VAL A 54 2.95 8.54 22.11
C VAL A 54 4.07 7.59 22.54
N VAL A 55 4.56 7.77 23.77
CA VAL A 55 5.75 7.09 24.27
C VAL A 55 5.40 6.33 25.55
N ASP A 56 5.86 5.09 25.63
CA ASP A 56 5.79 4.32 26.88
C ASP A 56 6.49 5.08 28.03
N ALA A 57 5.88 5.08 29.21
CA ALA A 57 6.36 5.78 30.40
C ALA A 57 7.77 5.40 30.87
N ARG A 58 8.24 4.21 30.51
CA ARG A 58 9.61 3.75 30.81
C ARG A 58 10.64 4.34 29.82
N GLY A 59 10.20 4.99 28.76
CA GLY A 59 11.01 5.76 27.83
C GLY A 59 11.67 4.93 26.72
N ASN A 60 12.08 5.63 25.65
CA ASN A 60 12.84 5.08 24.53
C ASN A 60 13.69 6.19 23.87
N PRO A 61 15.00 6.00 23.64
CA PRO A 61 15.86 7.02 23.01
C PRO A 61 15.38 7.48 21.63
N LEU A 62 14.61 6.66 20.91
CA LEU A 62 14.06 7.04 19.62
C LEU A 62 13.09 8.24 19.72
N ALA A 63 12.41 8.41 20.87
CA ALA A 63 11.55 9.57 21.10
C ALA A 63 12.33 10.89 21.08
N GLU A 64 13.56 10.90 21.64
CA GLU A 64 14.43 12.07 21.59
C GLU A 64 14.86 12.38 20.17
N ALA A 65 15.20 11.36 19.37
CA ALA A 65 15.56 11.54 17.96
C ALA A 65 14.42 12.18 17.15
N PHE A 66 13.18 11.68 17.29
CA PHE A 66 12.02 12.30 16.64
C PHE A 66 11.77 13.73 17.13
N THR A 67 11.91 13.99 18.43
CA THR A 67 11.72 15.32 19.01
C THR A 67 12.75 16.31 18.45
N GLN A 68 14.02 15.93 18.40
CA GLN A 68 15.09 16.78 17.84
C GLN A 68 14.88 17.05 16.35
N THR A 69 14.54 16.03 15.56
CA THR A 69 14.26 16.20 14.13
C THR A 69 13.02 17.08 13.90
N ALA A 70 11.95 16.89 14.66
CA ALA A 70 10.75 17.74 14.58
C ALA A 70 11.09 19.22 14.87
N GLN A 71 11.90 19.50 15.89
CA GLN A 71 12.37 20.85 16.20
C GLN A 71 13.22 21.44 15.07
N GLN A 72 14.15 20.65 14.49
CA GLN A 72 14.99 21.09 13.36
C GLN A 72 14.16 21.44 12.12
N LEU A 73 13.08 20.69 11.87
CA LEU A 73 12.15 20.91 10.77
C LEU A 73 11.13 22.02 11.05
N GLY A 74 11.06 22.53 12.29
CA GLY A 74 10.09 23.57 12.69
C GLY A 74 8.69 23.05 13.01
N LEU A 75 8.53 21.74 13.24
CA LEU A 75 7.25 21.13 13.57
C LEU A 75 6.87 21.40 15.03
N THR A 76 5.57 21.61 15.27
CA THR A 76 5.03 21.63 16.64
C THR A 76 5.16 20.23 17.23
N THR A 77 5.81 20.08 18.37
CA THR A 77 6.00 18.76 19.00
C THR A 77 5.05 18.59 20.18
N VAL A 78 4.32 17.48 20.22
CA VAL A 78 3.46 17.07 21.32
C VAL A 78 3.93 15.70 21.78
N SER A 79 4.25 15.54 23.06
CA SER A 79 4.66 14.26 23.64
C SER A 79 3.67 13.82 24.70
N ILE A 80 3.21 12.57 24.58
CA ILE A 80 2.25 11.95 25.47
C ILE A 80 2.89 10.70 26.02
N THR A 81 3.04 10.69 27.34
CA THR A 81 3.56 9.54 28.07
C THR A 81 2.40 8.67 28.51
N THR A 82 2.48 7.36 28.27
CA THR A 82 1.40 6.41 28.60
C THR A 82 1.94 5.09 29.14
N ALA A 83 1.11 4.31 29.83
CA ALA A 83 1.48 2.96 30.27
C ALA A 83 1.54 1.98 29.08
N GLU A 84 2.29 0.89 29.22
CA GLU A 84 2.42 -0.14 28.17
C GLU A 84 1.06 -0.65 27.66
N ALA A 85 0.11 -0.87 28.58
CA ALA A 85 -1.22 -1.38 28.27
C ALA A 85 -2.07 -0.42 27.41
N ASP A 86 -1.80 0.89 27.51
CA ASP A 86 -2.55 1.95 26.84
C ASP A 86 -1.82 2.46 25.59
N LEU A 87 -0.60 2.00 25.32
CA LEU A 87 0.26 2.48 24.23
C LEU A 87 -0.39 2.33 22.85
N TYR A 88 -1.10 1.22 22.65
CA TYR A 88 -1.78 0.89 21.39
C TYR A 88 -3.31 1.09 21.49
N ASP A 89 -3.78 2.03 22.31
CA ASP A 89 -5.20 2.35 22.40
C ASP A 89 -5.73 3.02 21.11
N PRO A 90 -6.64 2.39 20.35
CA PRO A 90 -7.22 2.99 19.15
C PRO A 90 -8.02 4.26 19.44
N ALA A 91 -8.62 4.41 20.63
CA ALA A 91 -9.34 5.62 21.00
C ALA A 91 -8.39 6.80 21.19
N GLN A 92 -7.16 6.56 21.66
CA GLN A 92 -6.11 7.57 21.72
C GLN A 92 -5.74 8.05 20.30
N VAL A 93 -5.53 7.15 19.33
CA VAL A 93 -5.23 7.53 17.94
C VAL A 93 -6.29 8.49 17.38
N CYS A 94 -7.57 8.15 17.57
CA CYS A 94 -8.69 8.99 17.14
C CYS A 94 -8.70 10.37 17.82
N ARG A 95 -8.52 10.44 19.15
CA ARG A 95 -8.46 11.71 19.89
C ARG A 95 -7.30 12.60 19.41
N LEU A 96 -6.14 12.01 19.14
CA LEU A 96 -4.96 12.75 18.69
C LEU A 96 -5.11 13.30 17.28
N GLN A 97 -5.73 12.53 16.39
CA GLN A 97 -6.09 12.99 15.06
C GLN A 97 -7.01 14.20 15.14
N GLN A 98 -8.09 14.14 15.94
CA GLN A 98 -9.01 15.26 16.11
C GLN A 98 -8.35 16.51 16.73
N ALA A 99 -7.45 16.32 17.71
CA ALA A 99 -6.83 17.42 18.43
C ALA A 99 -5.71 18.13 17.64
N TYR A 100 -4.92 17.37 16.87
CA TYR A 100 -3.67 17.88 16.30
C TYR A 100 -3.59 17.80 14.77
N ALA A 101 -4.42 16.98 14.14
CA ALA A 101 -4.35 16.70 12.71
C ALA A 101 -5.77 16.51 12.13
N SER A 102 -6.57 17.58 12.12
CA SER A 102 -7.98 17.53 11.68
C SER A 102 -8.17 17.00 10.25
N ASN A 103 -7.18 17.22 9.37
CA ASN A 103 -7.15 16.67 8.01
C ASN A 103 -6.52 15.26 7.92
N GLY A 104 -6.17 14.66 9.06
CA GLY A 104 -5.46 13.41 9.20
C GLY A 104 -3.94 13.56 9.32
N PHE A 105 -3.27 12.48 9.72
CA PHE A 105 -1.81 12.39 9.75
C PHE A 105 -1.26 12.05 8.36
N THR A 106 -0.23 12.77 7.91
CA THR A 106 0.47 12.44 6.66
C THR A 106 1.32 11.19 6.81
N ASP A 107 1.79 10.91 8.02
CA ASP A 107 2.57 9.72 8.35
C ASP A 107 2.20 9.21 9.74
N VAL A 108 1.87 7.93 9.84
CA VAL A 108 1.71 7.22 11.11
C VAL A 108 2.80 6.16 11.18
N LEU A 109 3.61 6.20 12.24
CA LEU A 109 4.76 5.32 12.45
C LEU A 109 4.56 4.56 13.76
N ILE A 110 4.41 3.25 13.69
CA ILE A 110 4.13 2.41 14.86
C ILE A 110 5.26 1.40 15.08
N TYR A 111 5.89 1.48 16.25
CA TYR A 111 6.96 0.56 16.64
C TYR A 111 6.44 -0.49 17.62
N GLY A 112 7.11 -1.65 17.69
CA GLY A 112 6.75 -2.77 18.56
C GLY A 112 5.76 -3.73 17.96
N ASN A 113 4.78 -4.13 18.77
CA ASN A 113 3.82 -5.18 18.51
C ASN A 113 2.41 -4.58 18.49
N PRO A 114 2.03 -3.84 17.43
CA PRO A 114 0.72 -3.21 17.37
C PRO A 114 -0.40 -4.25 17.33
N SER A 115 -1.51 -3.95 18.00
CA SER A 115 -2.74 -4.72 17.88
C SER A 115 -3.44 -4.47 16.55
N VAL A 116 -4.32 -5.39 16.12
CA VAL A 116 -5.18 -5.18 14.94
C VAL A 116 -5.98 -3.87 15.07
N ALA A 117 -6.52 -3.59 16.26
CA ALA A 117 -7.35 -2.41 16.50
C ALA A 117 -6.58 -1.10 16.30
N VAL A 118 -5.33 -1.00 16.73
CA VAL A 118 -4.53 0.22 16.53
C VAL A 118 -4.13 0.39 15.06
N LEU A 119 -3.90 -0.71 14.33
CA LEU A 119 -3.61 -0.66 12.89
C LEU A 119 -4.83 -0.14 12.11
N GLU A 120 -6.04 -0.62 12.43
CA GLU A 120 -7.27 -0.09 11.81
C GLU A 120 -7.45 1.40 12.13
N ALA A 121 -7.32 1.80 13.39
CA ALA A 121 -7.43 3.19 13.79
C ALA A 121 -6.37 4.07 13.13
N ALA A 122 -5.16 3.56 12.95
CA ALA A 122 -4.08 4.26 12.27
C ALA A 122 -4.40 4.50 10.79
N ILE A 123 -4.88 3.49 10.06
CA ILE A 123 -5.35 3.65 8.67
C ILE A 123 -6.45 4.71 8.59
N GLU A 124 -7.39 4.69 9.54
CA GLU A 124 -8.48 5.68 9.58
C GLU A 124 -8.01 7.09 9.98
N SER A 125 -6.87 7.21 10.64
CA SER A 125 -6.33 8.52 11.04
C SER A 125 -5.53 9.22 9.94
N LEU A 126 -5.27 8.56 8.82
CA LEU A 126 -4.44 9.10 7.73
C LEU A 126 -5.14 10.24 6.98
N ALA A 127 -4.34 11.23 6.59
CA ALA A 127 -4.70 12.24 5.60
C ALA A 127 -4.71 11.64 4.18
N PRO A 128 -5.32 12.32 3.20
CA PRO A 128 -5.09 12.00 1.79
C PRO A 128 -3.60 11.99 1.43
N ASN A 129 -3.17 10.96 0.71
CA ASN A 129 -1.79 10.60 0.39
C ASN A 129 -0.94 10.24 1.63
N GLY A 130 -1.60 9.91 2.74
CA GLY A 130 -0.95 9.52 3.99
C GLY A 130 -0.38 8.11 3.95
N ALA A 131 0.62 7.88 4.79
CA ALA A 131 1.31 6.59 4.90
C ALA A 131 1.25 6.04 6.33
N LEU A 132 0.87 4.76 6.47
CA LEU A 132 1.09 3.98 7.68
C LEU A 132 2.32 3.09 7.49
N SER A 133 3.30 3.23 8.38
CA SER A 133 4.41 2.30 8.53
C SER A 133 4.40 1.66 9.92
N PHE A 134 4.65 0.36 9.99
CA PHE A 134 4.71 -0.35 11.26
C PHE A 134 5.79 -1.43 11.29
N THR A 135 6.36 -1.69 12.47
CA THR A 135 7.17 -2.89 12.69
C THR A 135 6.26 -4.07 13.02
N CYS A 136 6.61 -5.27 12.55
CA CYS A 136 5.85 -6.48 12.86
C CYS A 136 6.80 -7.67 12.98
N HIS A 137 6.86 -8.26 14.17
CA HIS A 137 7.74 -9.40 14.48
C HIS A 137 6.95 -10.64 14.95
N HIS A 138 5.63 -10.60 14.79
CA HIS A 138 4.71 -11.70 15.07
C HIS A 138 3.63 -11.77 13.99
N TRP A 139 2.87 -12.85 14.02
CA TRP A 139 1.67 -12.98 13.19
C TRP A 139 0.55 -12.09 13.75
N LEU A 140 -0.18 -11.44 12.85
CA LEU A 140 -1.37 -10.66 13.14
C LEU A 140 -2.61 -11.47 12.75
N ASP A 141 -3.70 -11.28 13.49
CA ASP A 141 -5.03 -11.63 12.98
C ASP A 141 -5.38 -10.72 11.78
N LEU A 142 -6.40 -11.12 11.01
CA LEU A 142 -6.85 -10.35 9.85
C LEU A 142 -7.30 -8.94 10.26
N VAL A 143 -6.72 -7.94 9.59
CA VAL A 143 -7.02 -6.52 9.79
C VAL A 143 -8.08 -6.10 8.80
N ALA A 144 -9.15 -5.42 9.25
CA ALA A 144 -10.20 -4.94 8.38
C ALA A 144 -9.78 -3.63 7.68
N VAL A 145 -9.05 -3.76 6.57
CA VAL A 145 -8.48 -2.64 5.81
C VAL A 145 -9.56 -1.93 5.00
N ASN A 146 -9.72 -0.62 5.20
CA ASN A 146 -10.66 0.21 4.44
C ASN A 146 -10.16 0.49 3.02
N VAL A 147 -10.44 -0.42 2.10
CA VAL A 147 -10.03 -0.34 0.69
C VAL A 147 -10.68 0.83 -0.05
N GLY A 148 -11.86 1.27 0.39
CA GLY A 148 -12.53 2.47 -0.12
C GLY A 148 -11.69 3.72 0.08
N ARG A 149 -11.19 3.91 1.29
CA ARG A 149 -10.26 5.00 1.59
C ARG A 149 -8.91 4.80 0.95
N LEU A 150 -8.36 3.58 0.98
CA LEU A 150 -7.09 3.26 0.35
C LEU A 150 -7.08 3.73 -1.11
N CYS A 151 -8.14 3.44 -1.88
CA CYS A 151 -8.28 3.88 -3.28
C CYS A 151 -8.49 5.39 -3.44
N GLN A 152 -9.46 5.96 -2.72
CA GLN A 152 -9.87 7.35 -2.93
C GLN A 152 -8.87 8.36 -2.37
N ASP A 153 -8.31 8.06 -1.20
CA ASP A 153 -7.38 8.93 -0.50
C ASP A 153 -5.91 8.61 -0.85
N ARG A 154 -5.65 7.60 -1.71
CA ARG A 154 -4.30 7.18 -2.14
C ARG A 154 -3.37 6.85 -0.96
N LEU A 155 -3.90 6.08 -0.01
CA LEU A 155 -3.17 5.71 1.20
C LEU A 155 -2.11 4.66 0.88
N LEU A 156 -1.00 4.71 1.62
CA LEU A 156 0.04 3.69 1.60
C LEU A 156 0.09 2.99 2.95
N VAL A 157 0.00 1.66 2.94
CA VAL A 157 0.18 0.83 4.14
C VAL A 157 1.39 -0.06 3.91
N MET A 158 2.35 -0.04 4.84
CA MET A 158 3.60 -0.77 4.73
C MET A 158 4.07 -1.29 6.08
N GLY A 159 4.67 -2.47 6.08
CA GLY A 159 5.28 -3.07 7.25
C GLY A 159 6.77 -3.35 7.02
N THR A 160 7.48 -3.61 8.11
CA THR A 160 8.83 -4.18 8.08
C THR A 160 9.09 -5.08 9.29
N THR A 161 9.88 -6.12 9.08
CA THR A 161 10.49 -6.94 10.15
C THR A 161 11.84 -6.37 10.61
N SER A 162 12.33 -5.30 9.99
CA SER A 162 13.54 -4.60 10.41
C SER A 162 13.27 -3.74 11.64
N TRP A 163 14.32 -3.54 12.44
CA TRP A 163 14.31 -2.58 13.54
C TRP A 163 14.44 -1.12 13.06
N ASP A 164 14.71 -0.88 11.77
CA ASP A 164 14.63 0.44 11.14
C ASP A 164 13.35 0.57 10.30
N ILE A 165 12.40 1.38 10.76
CA ILE A 165 11.10 1.51 10.08
C ILE A 165 11.24 2.13 8.68
N THR A 166 12.36 2.82 8.41
CA THR A 166 12.69 3.35 7.07
C THR A 166 12.77 2.23 6.03
N ASP A 167 13.07 0.99 6.44
CA ASP A 167 13.07 -0.15 5.53
C ASP A 167 11.68 -0.44 4.95
N ALA A 168 10.60 -0.13 5.67
CA ALA A 168 9.25 -0.27 5.12
C ALA A 168 9.07 0.60 3.86
N TYR A 169 9.61 1.82 3.89
CA TYR A 169 9.61 2.75 2.76
C TYR A 169 10.56 2.29 1.65
N ARG A 170 11.80 1.92 1.98
CA ARG A 170 12.81 1.47 1.00
C ARG A 170 12.40 0.24 0.21
N HIS A 171 11.74 -0.72 0.86
CA HIS A 171 11.26 -1.94 0.21
C HIS A 171 9.93 -1.75 -0.54
N THR A 172 9.32 -0.58 -0.46
CA THR A 172 8.12 -0.30 -1.25
C THR A 172 8.56 -0.05 -2.70
N ARG A 173 8.32 -1.05 -3.57
CA ARG A 173 8.62 -0.95 -5.00
C ARG A 173 7.77 0.11 -5.68
N ALA A 174 8.27 0.64 -6.80
CA ALA A 174 7.51 1.53 -7.67
C ALA A 174 6.24 0.84 -8.18
N THR A 175 5.20 1.62 -8.44
CA THR A 175 3.95 1.09 -9.01
C THR A 175 4.07 0.86 -10.51
N THR A 176 4.96 1.59 -11.18
CA THR A 176 5.27 1.44 -12.60
C THR A 176 5.75 0.02 -12.94
N ILE A 177 5.36 -0.48 -14.10
CA ILE A 177 5.85 -1.76 -14.64
C ILE A 177 7.37 -1.73 -14.73
N GLN A 178 8.01 -2.79 -14.24
CA GLN A 178 9.46 -3.00 -14.33
C GLN A 178 9.77 -4.11 -15.34
N ALA A 179 10.97 -4.07 -15.93
CA ALA A 179 11.48 -5.16 -16.74
C ALA A 179 11.41 -6.49 -15.96
N GLY A 180 10.79 -7.50 -16.58
CA GLY A 180 10.70 -8.84 -15.99
C GLY A 180 9.53 -9.05 -15.01
N ASP A 181 8.72 -8.03 -14.72
CA ASP A 181 7.51 -8.18 -13.91
C ASP A 181 6.56 -9.23 -14.51
N ARG A 182 5.85 -9.97 -13.64
CA ARG A 182 4.65 -10.73 -13.99
C ARG A 182 3.43 -9.92 -13.56
N LEU A 183 2.67 -9.47 -14.55
CA LEU A 183 1.52 -8.58 -14.36
C LEU A 183 0.20 -9.36 -14.50
N LEU A 184 -0.66 -9.29 -13.50
CA LEU A 184 -2.04 -9.76 -13.56
C LEU A 184 -2.99 -8.55 -13.64
N ILE A 185 -3.85 -8.52 -14.66
CA ILE A 185 -4.88 -7.51 -14.85
C ILE A 185 -6.25 -8.16 -14.63
N LEU A 186 -6.93 -7.78 -13.56
CA LEU A 186 -8.29 -8.23 -13.24
C LEU A 186 -9.30 -7.19 -13.75
N GLY A 187 -10.11 -7.55 -14.74
CA GLY A 187 -11.03 -6.64 -15.44
C GLY A 187 -10.43 -6.03 -16.70
N ALA A 188 -9.68 -6.85 -17.47
CA ALA A 188 -8.94 -6.42 -18.65
C ALA A 188 -9.83 -5.93 -19.81
N GLY A 189 -11.08 -6.35 -19.86
CA GLY A 189 -12.06 -5.93 -20.87
C GLY A 189 -12.59 -4.51 -20.67
N THR A 190 -12.46 -3.93 -19.47
CA THR A 190 -12.85 -2.55 -19.18
C THR A 190 -12.00 -1.55 -19.98
N ALA A 191 -12.50 -0.34 -20.26
CA ALA A 191 -11.73 0.68 -21.00
C ALA A 191 -10.35 0.97 -20.37
N LEU A 192 -10.29 1.02 -19.03
CA LEU A 192 -9.04 1.19 -18.29
C LEU A 192 -8.15 -0.06 -18.40
N GLY A 193 -8.73 -1.26 -18.39
CA GLY A 193 -8.01 -2.52 -18.58
C GLY A 193 -7.38 -2.65 -19.96
N GLN A 194 -8.09 -2.24 -21.00
CA GLN A 194 -7.56 -2.21 -22.36
C GLN A 194 -6.41 -1.20 -22.50
N ALA A 195 -6.56 -0.02 -21.89
CA ALA A 195 -5.52 1.00 -21.88
C ALA A 195 -4.27 0.52 -21.11
N LEU A 196 -4.47 -0.15 -19.97
CA LEU A 196 -3.40 -0.73 -19.17
C LEU A 196 -2.67 -1.86 -19.89
N LEU A 197 -3.41 -2.80 -20.50
CA LEU A 197 -2.85 -3.89 -21.28
C LEU A 197 -2.04 -3.35 -22.46
N ARG A 198 -2.57 -2.35 -23.18
CA ARG A 198 -1.82 -1.70 -24.26
C ARG A 198 -0.54 -1.06 -23.73
N HIS A 199 -0.61 -0.30 -22.64
CA HIS A 199 0.56 0.29 -22.02
C HIS A 199 1.60 -0.76 -21.63
N ALA A 200 1.19 -1.87 -21.00
CA ALA A 200 2.08 -2.96 -20.60
C ALA A 200 2.81 -3.60 -21.78
N LEU A 201 2.20 -3.63 -22.97
CA LEU A 201 2.77 -4.22 -24.18
C LEU A 201 3.56 -3.21 -25.03
N THR A 202 3.53 -1.92 -24.72
CA THR A 202 4.20 -0.86 -25.51
C THR A 202 5.07 0.06 -24.66
N ALA A 203 5.18 -0.18 -23.35
CA ALA A 203 6.01 0.62 -22.46
C ALA A 203 7.51 0.44 -22.78
N PRO A 204 8.36 1.43 -22.44
CA PRO A 204 9.81 1.30 -22.61
C PRO A 204 10.41 0.14 -21.82
N GLU A 205 9.87 -0.10 -20.63
CA GLU A 205 10.20 -1.26 -19.78
C GLU A 205 9.06 -2.26 -19.91
N LEU A 206 9.37 -3.49 -20.31
CA LEU A 206 8.38 -4.51 -20.63
C LEU A 206 8.32 -5.61 -19.55
N PRO A 207 7.12 -6.03 -19.13
CA PRO A 207 6.96 -7.18 -18.24
C PRO A 207 7.40 -8.47 -18.95
N ALA A 208 7.82 -9.48 -18.21
CA ALA A 208 8.07 -10.81 -18.81
C ALA A 208 6.76 -11.50 -19.19
N GLN A 209 5.71 -11.28 -18.39
CA GLN A 209 4.42 -11.95 -18.54
C GLN A 209 3.27 -10.99 -18.22
N VAL A 210 2.20 -11.08 -19.00
CA VAL A 210 0.92 -10.41 -18.73
C VAL A 210 -0.19 -11.44 -18.77
N VAL A 211 -0.95 -11.55 -17.68
CA VAL A 211 -2.18 -12.34 -17.60
C VAL A 211 -3.35 -11.37 -17.50
N ALA A 212 -4.19 -11.34 -18.52
CA ALA A 212 -5.36 -10.48 -18.61
C ALA A 212 -6.62 -11.32 -18.38
N VAL A 213 -7.36 -10.98 -17.32
CA VAL A 213 -8.55 -11.70 -16.87
C VAL A 213 -9.79 -10.85 -17.05
N ASP A 214 -10.84 -11.42 -17.61
CA ASP A 214 -12.17 -10.80 -17.63
C ASP A 214 -13.27 -11.89 -17.57
N ALA A 215 -14.47 -11.50 -17.13
CA ALA A 215 -15.62 -12.40 -17.14
C ALA A 215 -16.38 -12.38 -18.49
N ASP A 216 -16.17 -11.36 -19.31
CA ASP A 216 -16.77 -11.27 -20.65
C ASP A 216 -15.84 -11.88 -21.71
N ALA A 217 -16.21 -13.05 -22.21
CA ALA A 217 -15.48 -13.73 -23.29
C ALA A 217 -15.41 -12.89 -24.57
N THR A 218 -16.46 -12.11 -24.88
CA THR A 218 -16.51 -11.26 -26.08
C THR A 218 -15.49 -10.13 -25.98
N ALA A 219 -15.35 -9.55 -24.78
CA ALA A 219 -14.33 -8.54 -24.51
C ALA A 219 -12.93 -9.12 -24.76
N LEU A 220 -12.64 -10.32 -24.24
CA LEU A 220 -11.35 -11.00 -24.42
C LEU A 220 -11.05 -11.35 -25.88
N GLU A 221 -12.02 -11.80 -26.66
CA GLU A 221 -11.87 -12.01 -28.12
C GLU A 221 -11.45 -10.72 -28.81
N GLY A 222 -12.08 -9.60 -28.45
CA GLY A 222 -11.71 -8.27 -28.91
C GLY A 222 -10.27 -7.89 -28.54
N LEU A 223 -9.81 -8.25 -27.32
CA LEU A 223 -8.41 -8.04 -26.92
C LEU A 223 -7.45 -8.90 -27.73
N GLN A 224 -7.80 -10.17 -27.97
CA GLN A 224 -6.94 -11.12 -28.64
C GLN A 224 -6.49 -10.63 -30.03
N ALA A 225 -7.39 -9.98 -30.77
CA ALA A 225 -7.12 -9.47 -32.11
C ALA A 225 -5.96 -8.47 -32.18
N TRP A 226 -5.76 -7.64 -31.15
CA TRP A 226 -4.71 -6.61 -31.14
C TRP A 226 -3.61 -6.87 -30.12
N ALA A 227 -3.90 -7.50 -28.98
CA ALA A 227 -2.92 -7.71 -27.91
C ALA A 227 -1.92 -8.81 -28.28
N THR A 228 -2.36 -9.87 -28.96
CA THR A 228 -1.50 -10.98 -29.39
C THR A 228 -0.33 -10.53 -30.28
N PRO A 229 -0.55 -9.80 -31.39
CA PRO A 229 0.56 -9.35 -32.23
C PRO A 229 1.48 -8.35 -31.51
N LEU A 230 0.95 -7.50 -30.62
CA LEU A 230 1.77 -6.60 -29.81
C LEU A 230 2.66 -7.37 -28.83
N ALA A 231 2.11 -8.34 -28.10
CA ALA A 231 2.86 -9.17 -27.17
C ALA A 231 3.97 -9.98 -27.87
N GLN A 232 3.68 -10.56 -29.03
CA GLN A 232 4.68 -11.24 -29.86
C GLN A 232 5.81 -10.30 -30.30
N THR A 233 5.47 -9.08 -30.73
CA THR A 233 6.46 -8.06 -31.13
C THR A 233 7.31 -7.60 -29.95
N ALA A 234 6.70 -7.46 -28.77
CA ALA A 234 7.35 -7.03 -27.54
C ALA A 234 8.13 -8.16 -26.83
N GLY A 235 7.95 -9.42 -27.23
CA GLY A 235 8.54 -10.58 -26.54
C GLY A 235 7.94 -10.85 -25.16
N VAL A 236 6.67 -10.45 -24.95
CA VAL A 236 5.94 -10.61 -23.69
C VAL A 236 5.06 -11.86 -23.76
N GLU A 237 5.11 -12.71 -22.72
CA GLU A 237 4.20 -13.84 -22.60
C GLU A 237 2.80 -13.35 -22.24
N LEU A 238 1.82 -13.50 -23.15
CA LEU A 238 0.45 -13.04 -22.93
C LEU A 238 -0.51 -14.21 -22.73
N HIS A 239 -1.26 -14.17 -21.63
CA HIS A 239 -2.41 -15.06 -21.37
C HIS A 239 -3.70 -14.24 -21.30
N LEU A 240 -4.72 -14.66 -22.04
CA LEU A 240 -6.07 -14.11 -21.94
C LEU A 240 -6.96 -15.18 -21.28
N TYR A 241 -7.51 -14.87 -20.12
CA TYR A 241 -8.27 -15.83 -19.31
C TYR A 241 -9.69 -15.35 -19.05
N CYS A 242 -10.67 -16.16 -19.48
CA CYS A 242 -12.07 -15.93 -19.15
C CYS A 242 -12.41 -16.57 -17.80
N SER A 243 -12.79 -15.75 -16.81
CA SER A 243 -13.16 -16.22 -15.48
C SER A 243 -14.63 -16.66 -15.34
N ALA A 244 -15.42 -16.56 -16.42
CA ALA A 244 -16.84 -16.88 -16.40
C ALA A 244 -17.11 -18.35 -15.98
N GLY A 245 -18.03 -18.54 -15.04
CA GLY A 245 -18.47 -19.87 -14.61
C GLY A 245 -17.46 -20.65 -13.75
N ALA A 246 -16.26 -20.13 -13.50
CA ALA A 246 -15.28 -20.74 -12.61
C ALA A 246 -15.42 -20.20 -11.18
N GLY A 247 -15.42 -21.08 -10.18
CA GLY A 247 -15.32 -20.67 -8.77
C GLY A 247 -13.92 -20.15 -8.41
N SER A 248 -13.81 -19.38 -7.32
CA SER A 248 -12.57 -18.73 -6.88
C SER A 248 -11.37 -19.70 -6.79
N GLU A 249 -11.55 -20.89 -6.19
CA GLU A 249 -10.48 -21.89 -6.08
C GLU A 249 -9.97 -22.39 -7.45
N ALA A 250 -10.87 -22.63 -8.39
CA ALA A 250 -10.51 -23.05 -9.74
C ALA A 250 -9.77 -21.94 -10.51
N GLN A 251 -10.20 -20.69 -10.33
CA GLN A 251 -9.53 -19.53 -10.91
C GLN A 251 -8.10 -19.38 -10.32
N GLN A 252 -7.95 -19.47 -9.00
CA GLN A 252 -6.64 -19.41 -8.35
C GLN A 252 -5.72 -20.53 -8.82
N ALA A 253 -6.21 -21.77 -8.90
CA ALA A 253 -5.44 -22.92 -9.37
C ALA A 253 -4.96 -22.71 -10.82
N HIS A 254 -5.83 -22.20 -11.69
CA HIS A 254 -5.47 -21.87 -13.06
C HIS A 254 -4.41 -20.77 -13.13
N LEU A 255 -4.59 -19.66 -12.42
CA LEU A 255 -3.62 -18.56 -12.39
C LEU A 255 -2.27 -19.01 -11.81
N ARG A 256 -2.27 -19.88 -10.80
CA ARG A 256 -1.04 -20.49 -10.26
C ARG A 256 -0.40 -21.49 -11.22
N SER A 257 -1.15 -22.15 -12.11
CA SER A 257 -0.54 -22.98 -13.16
C SER A 257 0.20 -22.14 -14.21
N ILE A 258 -0.25 -20.90 -14.45
CA ILE A 258 0.38 -19.95 -15.36
C ILE A 258 1.59 -19.27 -14.69
N SER A 259 1.42 -18.83 -13.44
CA SER A 259 2.49 -18.24 -12.63
C SER A 259 2.58 -18.89 -11.24
N PRO A 260 3.38 -19.97 -11.09
CA PRO A 260 3.46 -20.75 -9.85
C PRO A 260 3.94 -19.98 -8.63
N TYR A 261 4.73 -18.93 -8.83
CA TYR A 261 5.28 -18.10 -7.75
C TYR A 261 4.51 -16.77 -7.58
N GLY A 262 3.30 -16.66 -8.13
CA GLY A 262 2.47 -15.45 -8.03
C GLY A 262 2.87 -14.33 -8.98
N PHE A 263 2.37 -13.13 -8.73
CA PHE A 263 2.54 -11.96 -9.58
C PHE A 263 3.25 -10.84 -8.84
N ASP A 264 4.14 -10.15 -9.54
CA ASP A 264 4.85 -8.98 -9.02
C ASP A 264 3.90 -7.77 -8.94
N GLN A 265 2.92 -7.73 -9.84
CA GLN A 265 1.84 -6.76 -9.83
C GLN A 265 0.48 -7.41 -10.12
N VAL A 266 -0.51 -7.08 -9.29
CA VAL A 266 -1.91 -7.38 -9.55
C VAL A 266 -2.66 -6.06 -9.62
N VAL A 267 -3.35 -5.78 -10.72
CA VAL A 267 -4.17 -4.57 -10.88
C VAL A 267 -5.64 -4.95 -10.91
N LEU A 268 -6.41 -4.46 -9.95
CA LEU A 268 -7.84 -4.69 -9.83
C LEU A 268 -8.62 -3.48 -10.36
N LEU A 269 -9.39 -3.69 -11.43
CA LEU A 269 -10.07 -2.64 -12.20
C LEU A 269 -11.59 -2.59 -11.99
N PHE A 270 -12.10 -3.38 -11.05
CA PHE A 270 -13.51 -3.36 -10.66
C PHE A 270 -13.67 -3.52 -9.15
N ALA A 271 -14.75 -2.95 -8.61
CA ALA A 271 -14.95 -2.87 -7.17
C ALA A 271 -15.54 -4.17 -6.61
N SER A 272 -14.67 -5.13 -6.27
CA SER A 272 -15.06 -6.38 -5.60
C SER A 272 -14.15 -6.65 -4.39
N ALA A 273 -14.74 -6.69 -3.20
CA ALA A 273 -14.03 -6.98 -1.95
C ALA A 273 -13.42 -8.39 -1.95
N GLU A 274 -14.14 -9.36 -2.51
CA GLU A 274 -13.66 -10.72 -2.71
C GLU A 274 -12.41 -10.73 -3.61
N MET A 275 -12.42 -9.94 -4.69
CA MET A 275 -11.30 -9.90 -5.62
C MET A 275 -10.07 -9.17 -5.07
N VAL A 276 -10.23 -8.32 -4.04
CA VAL A 276 -9.09 -7.77 -3.29
C VAL A 276 -8.36 -8.90 -2.56
N ALA A 277 -9.09 -9.72 -1.79
CA ALA A 277 -8.49 -10.85 -1.09
C ALA A 277 -7.90 -11.88 -2.06
N PHE A 278 -8.61 -12.20 -3.14
CA PHE A 278 -8.14 -13.08 -4.21
C PHE A 278 -6.83 -12.57 -4.83
N GLY A 279 -6.77 -11.29 -5.23
CA GLY A 279 -5.57 -10.71 -5.82
C GLY A 279 -4.41 -10.64 -4.84
N TYR A 280 -4.70 -10.41 -3.56
CA TYR A 280 -3.71 -10.39 -2.48
C TYR A 280 -2.98 -11.72 -2.33
N GLU A 281 -3.71 -12.84 -2.38
CA GLU A 281 -3.16 -14.20 -2.26
C GLU A 281 -2.34 -14.66 -3.47
N LEU A 282 -2.41 -13.92 -4.57
CA LEU A 282 -1.66 -14.19 -5.80
C LEU A 282 -0.37 -13.38 -5.89
N LEU A 283 -0.05 -12.54 -4.91
CA LEU A 283 1.19 -11.78 -4.89
C LEU A 283 2.41 -12.64 -4.56
N THR A 284 3.49 -12.35 -5.26
CA THR A 284 4.85 -12.78 -4.88
C THR A 284 5.38 -11.93 -3.72
N ASP A 285 6.53 -12.33 -3.16
CA ASP A 285 7.29 -11.50 -2.23
C ASP A 285 7.67 -10.18 -2.89
N GLY A 286 7.41 -9.06 -2.21
CA GLY A 286 7.57 -7.70 -2.73
C GLY A 286 6.45 -7.24 -3.66
N GLY A 287 5.47 -8.12 -3.95
CA GLY A 287 4.40 -7.84 -4.90
C GLY A 287 3.47 -6.71 -4.46
N VAL A 288 2.87 -6.04 -5.45
CA VAL A 288 1.92 -4.93 -5.23
C VAL A 288 0.55 -5.29 -5.77
N LEU A 289 -0.48 -5.20 -4.92
CA LEU A 289 -1.87 -5.16 -5.33
C LEU A 289 -2.30 -3.70 -5.50
N ASN A 290 -2.56 -3.31 -6.74
CA ASN A 290 -3.02 -1.99 -7.11
C ASN A 290 -4.54 -1.99 -7.33
N ILE A 291 -5.25 -1.32 -6.44
CA ILE A 291 -6.70 -1.14 -6.52
C ILE A 291 -6.96 0.14 -7.31
N ALA A 292 -7.42 -0.01 -8.54
CA ALA A 292 -7.79 1.09 -9.43
C ALA A 292 -9.28 1.04 -9.77
N ALA A 293 -10.10 0.83 -8.74
CA ALA A 293 -11.55 0.69 -8.84
C ALA A 293 -12.27 1.49 -7.75
N GLY A 294 -13.39 2.12 -8.12
CA GLY A 294 -14.18 2.95 -7.21
C GLY A 294 -14.93 2.13 -6.15
N PHE A 295 -14.30 1.90 -5.00
CA PHE A 295 -14.95 1.33 -3.83
C PHE A 295 -15.72 2.40 -3.04
N PRO A 296 -16.93 2.11 -2.52
CA PRO A 296 -17.59 2.98 -1.56
C PRO A 296 -16.71 3.27 -0.35
N ARG A 297 -16.80 4.48 0.22
CA ARG A 297 -16.10 4.80 1.47
C ARG A 297 -16.60 3.87 2.59
N GLY A 298 -15.66 3.29 3.34
CA GLY A 298 -15.97 2.37 4.43
C GLY A 298 -16.04 0.89 4.02
N THR A 299 -15.86 0.55 2.74
CA THR A 299 -15.67 -0.86 2.36
C THR A 299 -14.39 -1.39 3.01
N LYS A 300 -14.53 -2.37 3.91
CA LYS A 300 -13.42 -3.03 4.59
C LYS A 300 -13.21 -4.44 4.04
N VAL A 301 -11.96 -4.83 3.87
CA VAL A 301 -11.55 -6.18 3.47
C VAL A 301 -10.62 -6.74 4.54
N PRO A 302 -10.88 -7.95 5.08
CA PRO A 302 -10.00 -8.58 6.05
C PRO A 302 -8.72 -9.07 5.36
N LEU A 303 -7.56 -8.60 5.82
CA LEU A 303 -6.27 -8.89 5.20
C LEU A 303 -5.20 -9.17 6.26
N ASP A 304 -4.30 -10.12 5.96
CA ASP A 304 -3.15 -10.41 6.81
C ASP A 304 -2.02 -9.41 6.55
N LEU A 305 -1.90 -8.38 7.39
CA LEU A 305 -0.83 -7.38 7.27
C LEU A 305 0.55 -7.91 7.70
N THR A 306 0.66 -9.12 8.23
CA THR A 306 1.97 -9.73 8.56
C THR A 306 2.85 -9.81 7.30
N LEU A 307 2.26 -10.14 6.15
CA LEU A 307 3.00 -10.29 4.89
C LEU A 307 3.52 -8.97 4.34
N PHE A 308 2.98 -7.84 4.80
CA PHE A 308 3.54 -6.52 4.46
C PHE A 308 4.91 -6.36 5.11
N ALA A 309 5.10 -6.91 6.31
CA ALA A 309 6.36 -6.84 7.02
C ALA A 309 7.34 -7.96 6.62
N SER A 310 6.85 -9.20 6.54
CA SER A 310 7.71 -10.37 6.33
C SER A 310 8.04 -10.65 4.87
N ARG A 311 7.13 -10.31 3.95
CA ARG A 311 7.27 -10.54 2.50
C ARG A 311 7.29 -9.25 1.70
N HIS A 312 7.30 -8.09 2.35
CA HIS A 312 7.28 -6.77 1.71
C HIS A 312 6.13 -6.56 0.70
N MET A 313 5.01 -7.28 0.87
CA MET A 313 3.81 -7.11 0.03
C MET A 313 3.14 -5.77 0.30
N ARG A 314 2.46 -5.20 -0.70
CA ARG A 314 1.83 -3.88 -0.58
C ARG A 314 0.44 -3.85 -1.21
N ILE A 315 -0.41 -3.02 -0.63
CA ILE A 315 -1.67 -2.60 -1.26
C ILE A 315 -1.62 -1.10 -1.44
N ILE A 316 -1.94 -0.69 -2.66
CA ILE A 316 -1.98 0.70 -3.06
C ILE A 316 -3.31 0.99 -3.74
N GLY A 317 -3.71 2.24 -3.66
CA GLY A 317 -4.96 2.72 -4.19
C GLY A 317 -4.69 3.83 -5.19
N SER A 318 -5.19 3.67 -6.40
CA SER A 318 -4.84 4.55 -7.52
C SER A 318 -6.06 4.98 -8.31
N CYS A 319 -7.21 5.09 -7.65
CA CYS A 319 -8.41 5.64 -8.28
C CYS A 319 -8.07 7.02 -8.87
N GLY A 320 -8.16 7.11 -10.19
CA GLY A 320 -8.25 8.38 -10.89
C GLY A 320 -9.40 9.19 -10.30
N VAL A 321 -9.31 10.51 -10.41
CA VAL A 321 -10.24 11.50 -9.85
C VAL A 321 -11.69 11.03 -9.92
N SER A 322 -12.40 11.19 -8.80
CA SER A 322 -13.84 10.97 -8.55
C SER A 322 -14.71 10.80 -9.79
N ALA A 323 -15.63 9.84 -9.73
CA ALA A 323 -16.84 9.78 -10.56
C ALA A 323 -17.75 11.00 -10.27
N ALA A 324 -17.26 12.18 -10.62
CA ALA A 324 -17.96 13.44 -10.63
C ALA A 324 -17.68 14.11 -11.98
N ASP A 325 -18.28 13.51 -13.02
CA ASP A 325 -18.90 14.22 -14.13
C ASP A 325 -20.38 13.80 -14.15
#